data_AF-A0A6A3PF16-F1
#
_entry.id   AF-A0A6A3PF16-F1
#
_cell.length_a   1.000
_cell.length_b   1.000
_cell.length_c   1.000
_cell.angle_alpha   90.00
_cell.angle_beta   90.00
_cell.angle_gamma   90.00
#
_symmetry.space_group_name_H-M   'P 1'
#
loop_
_entity.id
_entity.type
_entity.pdbx_description
1 polymer ?
#
loop_
_entity_poly.entity_id
_entity_poly.type
_entity_poly.pdbx_seq_one_letter_code
_entity_poly.pdbx_strand_id
1 'polypeptide(L)'
;MVKLFCAIVGVVGSAFSVRVDESDEPESVDDLKEAIKKKKPDTIKGEADKLQLFLAKKADSKWVPDDHTLDALLQRGDVTSFEEMRAS
;
A
#
# COMPACT_ATOMS: atom_id res chain seq x y z
N MET A 1 -13.22 7.17 9.10
CA MET A 1 -12.99 7.05 7.64
C MET A 1 -11.65 7.66 7.24
N VAL A 2 -10.61 6.83 7.09
CA VAL A 2 -9.29 7.25 6.57
C VAL A 2 -9.22 7.06 5.06
N LYS A 3 -8.53 7.97 4.37
CA LYS A 3 -8.13 7.81 2.97
C LYS A 3 -6.64 7.50 2.89
N LEU A 4 -6.29 6.27 2.54
CA LEU A 4 -4.92 5.85 2.30
C LEU A 4 -4.54 6.06 0.84
N PHE A 5 -3.28 6.45 0.62
CA PHE A 5 -2.66 6.50 -0.70
C PHE A 5 -1.71 5.31 -0.83
N CYS A 6 -1.91 4.53 -1.89
CA CYS A 6 -1.20 3.29 -2.18
C CYS A 6 -0.54 3.39 -3.55
N ALA A 7 0.59 2.73 -3.73
CA ALA A 7 1.23 2.58 -5.02
C ALA A 7 1.74 1.13 -5.18
N ILE A 8 1.83 0.67 -6.42
CA ILE A 8 2.26 -0.68 -6.76
C ILE A 8 3.75 -0.66 -7.07
N VAL A 9 4.52 -1.38 -6.25
CA VAL A 9 5.96 -1.55 -6.43
C VAL A 9 6.25 -2.16 -7.80
N GLY A 10 7.22 -1.60 -8.52
CA GLY A 10 7.56 -2.00 -9.89
C GLY A 10 6.72 -1.29 -10.98
N VAL A 11 5.70 -0.50 -10.62
CA VAL A 11 4.82 0.17 -11.58
C VAL A 11 4.79 1.69 -11.33
N VAL A 12 5.45 2.44 -12.20
CA VAL A 12 5.48 3.92 -12.17
C VAL A 12 4.09 4.50 -12.37
N GLY A 13 3.76 5.59 -11.66
CA GLY A 13 2.46 6.25 -11.80
C GLY A 13 1.26 5.39 -11.40
N SER A 14 1.48 4.32 -10.61
CA SER A 14 0.43 3.43 -10.15
C SER A 14 -0.33 3.95 -8.93
N ALA A 15 -0.02 5.15 -8.45
CA ALA A 15 -0.62 5.73 -7.25
C ALA A 15 -2.16 5.75 -7.32
N PHE A 16 -2.81 5.30 -6.26
CA PHE A 16 -4.26 5.25 -6.13
C PHE A 16 -4.67 5.42 -4.68
N SER A 17 -5.92 5.83 -4.45
CA SER A 17 -6.44 5.99 -3.09
C SER A 17 -7.44 4.90 -2.73
N VAL A 18 -7.31 4.37 -1.52
CA VAL A 18 -8.26 3.44 -0.89
C VAL A 18 -8.90 4.15 0.30
N ARG A 19 -10.22 3.94 0.48
CA ARG A 19 -10.93 4.42 1.65
C ARG A 19 -11.12 3.23 2.59
N VAL A 20 -10.76 3.43 3.85
CA VAL A 20 -10.96 2.46 4.93
C VAL A 20 -11.86 3.15 5.95
N ASP A 21 -12.92 2.46 6.37
CA ASP A 21 -13.78 3.00 7.42
C ASP A 21 -13.16 2.67 8.79
N GLU A 22 -13.17 3.66 9.69
CA GLU A 22 -12.54 3.52 11.02
C GLU A 22 -13.54 2.98 12.06
N SER A 23 -14.80 2.78 11.66
CA SER A 23 -15.93 2.51 12.57
C SER A 23 -16.45 1.08 12.52
N ASP A 24 -15.95 0.23 11.62
CA ASP A 24 -16.20 -1.20 11.61
C ASP A 24 -14.92 -1.93 12.09
N GLU A 25 -14.99 -2.62 13.24
CA GLU A 25 -13.90 -3.45 13.76
C GLU A 25 -13.72 -4.77 12.96
N PRO A 26 -12.52 -5.37 12.93
CA PRO A 26 -11.21 -4.79 13.18
C PRO A 26 -10.65 -4.19 11.87
N GLU A 27 -10.04 -3.02 11.93
CA GLU A 27 -9.24 -2.44 10.84
C GLU A 27 -7.94 -3.24 10.65
N SER A 28 -8.04 -4.54 10.35
CA SER A 28 -6.89 -5.41 10.18
C SER A 28 -6.24 -5.15 8.83
N VAL A 29 -4.96 -5.49 8.73
CA VAL A 29 -4.24 -5.43 7.47
C VAL A 29 -4.88 -6.36 6.43
N ASP A 30 -5.58 -7.41 6.86
CA ASP A 30 -6.35 -8.30 5.97
C ASP A 30 -7.49 -7.55 5.25
N ASP A 31 -8.34 -6.81 5.97
CA ASP A 31 -9.40 -5.99 5.38
C ASP A 31 -8.82 -4.93 4.41
N LEU A 32 -7.68 -4.34 4.76
CA LEU A 32 -6.98 -3.41 3.88
C LEU A 32 -6.52 -4.09 2.57
N LYS A 33 -5.99 -5.32 2.65
CA LYS A 33 -5.60 -6.10 1.47
C LYS A 33 -6.81 -6.39 0.58
N GLU A 34 -7.95 -6.75 1.16
CA GLU A 34 -9.19 -6.97 0.42
C GLU A 34 -9.69 -5.69 -0.27
N ALA A 35 -9.70 -4.56 0.45
CA ALA A 35 -10.12 -3.27 -0.09
C ALA A 35 -9.23 -2.82 -1.25
N ILE A 36 -7.91 -3.01 -1.15
CA ILE A 36 -6.94 -2.72 -2.20
C ILE A 36 -7.22 -3.57 -3.45
N LYS A 37 -7.39 -4.88 -3.28
CA LYS A 37 -7.70 -5.80 -4.39
C LYS A 37 -9.01 -5.42 -5.08
N LYS A 38 -10.07 -5.12 -4.30
CA LYS A 38 -11.37 -4.69 -4.83
C LYS A 38 -11.28 -3.37 -5.61
N LYS A 39 -10.32 -2.51 -5.29
CA LYS A 39 -10.10 -1.23 -5.98
C LYS A 39 -9.42 -1.38 -7.34
N LYS A 40 -8.56 -2.39 -7.49
CA LYS A 40 -7.76 -2.64 -8.71
C LYS A 40 -7.80 -4.14 -9.11
N PRO A 41 -8.99 -4.73 -9.35
CA PRO A 41 -9.13 -6.18 -9.54
C PRO A 41 -8.43 -6.69 -10.81
N ASP A 42 -8.35 -5.88 -11.86
CA ASP A 42 -7.65 -6.24 -13.10
C ASP A 42 -6.13 -6.24 -12.97
N THR A 43 -5.59 -5.36 -12.11
CA THR A 43 -4.15 -5.20 -11.88
C THR A 43 -3.66 -6.15 -10.79
N ILE A 44 -4.41 -6.27 -9.70
CA ILE A 44 -4.08 -7.07 -8.52
C ILE A 44 -4.86 -8.38 -8.60
N LYS A 45 -4.24 -9.40 -9.20
CA LYS A 45 -4.80 -10.73 -9.37
C LYS A 45 -4.34 -11.68 -8.26
N GLY A 46 -5.16 -12.69 -7.97
CA GLY A 46 -4.86 -13.69 -6.95
C GLY A 46 -5.62 -13.47 -5.65
N GLU A 47 -5.17 -14.08 -4.56
CA GLU A 47 -5.80 -14.03 -3.24
C GLU A 47 -5.33 -12.78 -2.47
N ALA A 48 -6.22 -12.16 -1.68
CA ALA A 48 -5.92 -10.89 -1.03
C ALA A 48 -4.87 -11.06 0.08
N ASP A 49 -4.93 -12.16 0.84
CA ASP A 49 -4.00 -12.51 1.91
C ASP A 49 -2.53 -12.56 1.44
N LYS A 50 -2.30 -12.91 0.17
CA LYS A 50 -0.98 -12.97 -0.46
C LYS A 50 -0.38 -11.60 -0.77
N LEU A 51 -1.15 -10.51 -0.65
CA LEU A 51 -0.61 -9.18 -0.81
C LEU A 51 0.30 -8.83 0.37
N GLN A 52 1.49 -8.33 0.05
CA GLN A 52 2.39 -7.73 1.03
C GLN A 52 2.22 -6.22 0.98
N LEU A 53 1.93 -5.63 2.14
CA LEU A 53 1.76 -4.19 2.28
C LEU A 53 2.94 -3.64 3.07
N PHE A 54 3.46 -2.50 2.63
CA PHE A 54 4.60 -1.84 3.23
C PHE A 54 4.28 -0.38 3.51
N LEU A 55 4.66 0.11 4.68
CA LEU A 55 4.56 1.52 5.02
C LEU A 55 5.62 2.30 4.25
N ALA A 56 5.19 3.22 3.38
CA ALA A 56 6.05 4.16 2.67
C ALA A 56 6.58 5.27 3.60
N LYS A 57 7.16 4.88 4.74
CA LYS A 57 7.88 5.73 5.69
C LYS A 57 9.37 5.44 5.58
N LYS A 58 10.19 6.49 5.56
CA LYS A 58 11.64 6.36 5.69
C LYS A 58 12.00 6.00 7.14
N ALA A 59 13.24 5.54 7.37
CA ALA A 59 13.77 5.24 8.70
C ALA A 59 13.60 6.42 9.71
N ASP A 60 13.59 7.65 9.19
CA ASP A 60 13.31 8.88 9.96
C ASP A 60 11.82 9.11 10.27
N SER A 61 10.97 8.10 10.08
CA SER A 61 9.49 8.16 10.21
C SER A 61 8.80 9.17 9.29
N LYS A 62 9.51 9.72 8.30
CA LYS A 62 8.96 10.66 7.32
C LYS A 62 8.34 9.90 6.14
N TRP A 63 7.08 10.23 5.84
CA TRP A 63 6.38 9.73 4.65
C TRP A 63 7.13 10.07 3.35
N VAL A 64 7.13 9.13 2.41
CA VAL A 64 7.63 9.35 1.05
C VAL A 64 6.66 10.30 0.34
N PRO A 65 7.12 11.45 -0.18
CA PRO A 65 6.26 12.35 -0.95
C PRO A 65 5.89 11.72 -2.29
N ASP A 66 4.68 11.99 -2.76
CA ASP A 66 4.19 11.65 -4.10
C ASP A 66 4.86 12.56 -5.14
N ASP A 67 6.11 12.25 -5.48
CA ASP A 67 6.97 12.98 -6.42
C ASP A 67 7.91 11.98 -7.13
N HIS A 68 8.86 12.45 -7.95
CA HIS A 68 9.91 11.66 -8.59
C HIS A 68 10.66 10.71 -7.63
N THR A 69 10.71 11.04 -6.33
CA THR A 69 11.26 10.13 -5.32
C THR A 69 10.44 8.84 -5.20
N LEU A 70 9.10 8.94 -5.15
CA LEU A 70 8.22 7.77 -5.12
C LEU A 70 8.36 6.97 -6.41
N ASP A 71 8.37 7.63 -7.57
CA ASP A 71 8.53 6.95 -8.86
C ASP A 71 9.85 6.18 -8.95
N ALA A 72 10.97 6.78 -8.51
CA ALA A 72 12.27 6.11 -8.49
C ALA A 72 12.27 4.89 -7.54
N LEU A 73 11.60 4.99 -6.40
CA LEU A 73 11.45 3.88 -5.45
C LEU A 73 10.61 2.75 -6.04
N LEU A 74 9.49 3.08 -6.68
CA LEU A 74 8.64 2.10 -7.37
C LEU A 74 9.41 1.43 -8.51
N GLN A 75 10.19 2.17 -9.31
CA GLN A 75 11.03 1.61 -10.37
C GLN A 75 12.10 0.65 -9.85
N ARG A 76 12.78 1.02 -8.75
CA ARG A 76 13.82 0.18 -8.16
C ARG A 76 13.26 -1.12 -7.59
N GLY A 77 12.00 -1.10 -7.14
CA GLY A 77 11.34 -2.26 -6.55
C GLY A 77 11.91 -2.67 -5.18
N ASP A 78 12.74 -1.82 -4.58
CA ASP A 78 13.39 -2.12 -3.30
C ASP A 78 12.48 -1.69 -2.14
N VAL A 79 11.91 -2.69 -1.47
CA VAL A 79 11.05 -2.49 -0.30
C VAL A 79 11.75 -2.80 1.03
N THR A 80 13.03 -3.15 0.98
CA THR A 80 13.82 -3.59 2.16
C THR A 80 13.90 -2.54 3.27
N SER A 81 13.77 -1.27 2.90
CA SER A 81 13.80 -0.13 3.83
C SER A 81 12.43 0.24 4.40
N PHE A 82 11.35 -0.40 3.93
CA PHE A 82 9.99 -0.14 4.40
C PHE A 82 9.58 -1.15 5.46
N GLU A 83 8.69 -0.72 6.35
CA GLU A 83 8.13 -1.58 7.39
C GLU A 83 6.95 -2.37 6.81
N GLU A 84 7.03 -3.70 6.85
CA GLU A 84 5.94 -4.58 6.42
C GLU A 84 4.76 -4.49 7.40
N MET A 85 3.57 -4.21 6.88
CA MET A 85 2.33 -4.31 7.64
C MET A 85 1.96 -5.79 7.76
N ARG A 86 1.98 -6.31 8.98
CA ARG A 86 1.57 -7.68 9.27
C ARG A 86 0.09 -7.73 9.62
N ALA A 87 -0.62 -8.71 9.04
CA ALA A 87 -1.97 -9.07 9.46
C ALA A 87 -1.90 -9.58 10.90
N SER A 88 -2.35 -8.75 11.83
CA SER A 88 -2.48 -9.08 13.25
C SER A 88 -3.95 -9.08 13.62
#